data_AF-A0A8J4XSU4-F1
#
_entry.id   AF-A0A8J4XSU4-F1
#
_cell.length_a   1.000
_cell.length_b   1.000
_cell.length_c   1.000
_cell.angle_alpha   90.00
_cell.angle_beta   90.00
_cell.angle_gamma   90.00
#
_symmetry.space_group_name_H-M   'P 1'
#
loop_
_entity.id
_entity.type
_entity.pdbx_description
1 polymer ?
#
loop_
_entity_poly.entity_id
_entity_poly.type
_entity_poly.pdbx_seq_one_letter_code
_entity_poly.pdbx_strand_id
1 'polypeptide(L)'
;MSALYLVSKLCRSIPALRNIKVTHIQPYLRRTTVTLAGEGVQRLATEEVPELGRKWVGRWLFGCSGMVFGAVVIGGLTRLTDSGLSMTDWHLFGKRPPFSQLEWEKEFAQYQQYPEFKIKNKDISLQEFKFIWWMEYGHRQWGRTIGTFFLLPAAYFWHKGWFTRALKKRVVACGVLIGFQGLLGWYMVKSGLEKERFTEPSDVPRVSQYRLAAHLGTAFVLYSLFLWNALGVTSPPQMIKQVSTYAH
;
A
#
# COMPACT_ATOMS: atom_id res chain seq x y z
N MET A 1 7.62 40.30 32.05
CA MET A 1 6.15 40.51 32.01
C MET A 1 5.54 39.51 31.05
N SER A 2 4.90 38.47 31.56
CA SER A 2 4.55 37.26 30.81
C SER A 2 3.40 37.51 29.83
N ALA A 3 3.46 36.90 28.63
CA ALA A 3 2.45 37.00 27.57
C ALA A 3 1.00 36.75 28.04
N LEU A 4 0.83 36.00 29.12
CA LEU A 4 -0.43 35.76 29.83
C LEU A 4 -1.12 37.05 30.30
N TYR A 5 -0.36 38.07 30.71
CA TYR A 5 -0.91 39.33 31.21
C TYR A 5 -1.51 40.16 30.06
N LEU A 6 -0.87 40.17 28.89
CA LEU A 6 -1.39 40.85 27.70
C LEU A 6 -2.66 40.16 27.15
N VAL A 7 -2.66 38.83 27.06
CA VAL A 7 -3.82 38.05 26.57
C VAL A 7 -5.03 38.20 27.51
N SER A 8 -4.80 38.21 28.82
CA SER A 8 -5.86 38.43 29.82
C SER A 8 -6.49 39.82 29.74
N LYS A 9 -5.69 40.85 29.38
CA LYS A 9 -6.16 42.23 29.25
C LYS A 9 -6.91 42.45 27.93
N LEU A 10 -6.47 41.77 26.86
CA LEU A 10 -7.14 41.77 25.55
C LEU A 10 -8.51 41.06 25.61
N CYS A 11 -8.61 39.88 26.25
CA CYS A 11 -9.89 39.16 26.39
C CYS A 11 -10.95 39.92 27.19
N ARG A 12 -10.55 40.81 28.13
CA ARG A 12 -11.49 41.61 28.92
C ARG A 12 -12.07 42.83 28.20
N SER A 13 -11.45 43.23 27.08
CA SER A 13 -11.83 44.42 26.32
C SER A 13 -12.86 44.12 25.20
N ILE A 14 -13.15 42.84 24.94
CA ILE A 14 -14.11 42.37 23.94
C ILE A 14 -15.34 41.82 24.67
N PRO A 15 -16.54 42.43 24.53
CA PRO A 15 -17.75 42.01 25.25
C PRO A 15 -18.11 40.53 25.05
N ALA A 16 -17.81 39.97 23.87
CA ALA A 16 -18.07 38.57 23.51
C ALA A 16 -17.18 37.54 24.22
N LEU A 17 -16.07 37.96 24.84
CA LEU A 17 -15.09 37.06 25.47
C LEU A 17 -15.09 37.17 27.00
N ARG A 18 -16.01 37.98 27.55
CA ARG A 18 -16.07 38.35 28.98
C ARG A 18 -16.32 37.15 29.91
N ASN A 19 -16.89 36.04 29.41
CA ASN A 19 -17.22 34.83 30.17
C ASN A 19 -16.22 33.67 29.98
N ILE A 20 -15.09 33.88 29.30
CA ILE A 20 -14.10 32.82 29.07
C ILE A 20 -13.19 32.68 30.28
N LYS A 21 -13.41 31.63 31.08
CA LYS A 21 -12.45 31.18 32.12
C LYS A 21 -11.36 30.34 31.48
N VAL A 22 -10.13 30.86 31.46
CA VAL A 22 -8.93 30.12 31.07
C VAL A 22 -8.37 29.43 32.30
N THR A 23 -8.72 28.16 32.51
CA THR A 23 -8.14 27.33 33.57
C THR A 23 -7.05 26.43 32.99
N HIS A 24 -5.81 26.75 33.38
CA HIS A 24 -4.59 25.94 33.32
C HIS A 24 -4.03 25.57 31.93
N ILE A 25 -2.83 26.07 31.62
CA ILE A 25 -2.05 25.74 30.43
C ILE A 25 -0.94 24.78 30.87
N GLN A 26 -1.01 23.49 30.50
CA GLN A 26 0.15 22.60 30.64
C GLN A 26 1.05 22.71 29.39
N PRO A 27 2.40 22.76 29.53
CA PRO A 27 3.26 23.17 28.43
C PRO A 27 3.56 22.07 27.39
N TYR A 28 3.26 20.80 27.70
CA TYR A 28 3.82 19.68 26.94
C TYR A 28 2.87 19.04 25.91
N LEU A 29 1.59 19.37 25.92
CA LEU A 29 0.66 18.89 24.91
C LEU A 29 0.11 20.08 24.15
N ARG A 30 0.44 20.16 22.86
CA ARG A 30 -0.16 21.09 21.89
C ARG A 30 -1.63 20.72 21.68
N ARG A 31 -2.46 20.90 22.71
CA ARG A 31 -3.92 20.73 22.65
C ARG A 31 -4.55 21.89 23.39
N THR A 32 -4.91 22.91 22.64
CA THR A 32 -5.81 23.97 23.11
C THR A 32 -7.23 23.44 23.00
N THR A 33 -7.77 22.92 24.10
CA THR A 33 -9.22 22.66 24.19
C THR A 33 -9.88 23.97 24.57
N VAL A 34 -10.38 24.70 23.56
CA VAL A 34 -11.26 25.85 23.78
C VAL A 34 -12.69 25.34 23.74
N THR A 35 -13.34 25.22 24.89
CA THR A 35 -14.77 24.92 24.96
C THR A 35 -15.53 26.23 24.73
N LEU A 36 -15.92 26.49 23.47
CA LEU A 36 -16.83 27.59 23.15
C LEU A 36 -18.26 27.05 23.17
N ALA A 37 -19.09 27.53 24.09
CA ALA A 37 -20.53 27.30 24.03
C ALA A 37 -21.11 28.26 22.97
N GLY A 38 -21.43 27.75 21.78
CA GLY A 38 -22.08 28.51 20.73
C GLY A 38 -22.32 27.67 19.48
N GLU A 39 -23.42 27.93 18.76
CA GLU A 39 -23.86 27.22 17.55
C GLU A 39 -22.78 27.15 16.44
N GLY A 40 -21.79 28.05 16.48
CA GLY A 40 -20.60 28.01 15.62
C GLY A 40 -19.67 26.81 15.86
N VAL A 41 -19.70 26.17 17.03
CA VAL A 41 -18.89 24.97 17.37
C VAL A 41 -19.47 23.70 16.77
N GLN A 42 -20.78 23.64 16.51
CA GLN A 42 -21.39 22.50 15.83
C GLN A 42 -20.90 22.33 14.38
N ARG A 43 -20.48 23.42 13.71
CA ARG A 43 -19.84 23.31 12.38
C ARG A 43 -18.38 22.87 12.42
N LEU A 44 -17.72 22.97 13.57
CA LEU A 44 -16.32 22.55 13.78
C LEU A 44 -16.20 21.13 14.34
N ALA A 45 -17.31 20.58 14.87
CA ALA A 45 -17.49 19.16 15.12
C ALA A 45 -17.54 18.42 13.76
N THR A 46 -16.33 18.19 13.24
CA THR A 46 -15.93 17.04 12.43
C THR A 46 -16.88 16.60 11.31
N GLU A 47 -16.39 16.66 10.07
CA GLU A 47 -16.83 15.76 9.00
C GLU A 47 -16.59 14.31 9.45
N GLU A 48 -17.44 13.77 10.31
CA GLU A 48 -17.35 12.40 10.80
C GLU A 48 -17.87 11.49 9.70
N VAL A 49 -16.94 10.74 9.10
CA VAL A 49 -17.28 9.65 8.19
C VAL A 49 -18.25 8.71 8.92
N PRO A 50 -19.37 8.30 8.31
CA PRO A 50 -20.31 7.38 8.93
C PRO A 50 -19.61 6.13 9.48
N GLU A 51 -20.04 5.63 10.64
CA GLU A 51 -19.38 4.48 11.30
C GLU A 51 -19.33 3.25 10.38
N LEU A 52 -20.38 3.03 9.60
CA LEU A 52 -20.43 1.97 8.59
C LEU A 52 -19.34 2.17 7.53
N GLY A 53 -19.17 3.39 7.02
CA GLY A 53 -18.12 3.73 6.06
C GLY A 53 -16.73 3.49 6.65
N ARG A 54 -16.51 3.87 7.91
CA ARG A 54 -15.26 3.59 8.64
C ARG A 54 -14.96 2.10 8.72
N LYS A 55 -15.94 1.26 9.06
CA LYS A 55 -15.79 -0.21 9.14
C LYS A 55 -15.45 -0.82 7.78
N TRP A 56 -16.14 -0.43 6.71
CA TRP A 56 -15.87 -0.93 5.36
C TRP A 56 -14.49 -0.52 4.85
N VAL A 57 -14.10 0.74 5.04
CA VAL A 57 -12.76 1.24 4.69
C VAL A 57 -11.68 0.46 5.45
N GLY A 58 -11.89 0.21 6.75
CA GLY A 58 -10.96 -0.59 7.56
C GLY A 58 -10.80 -2.03 7.03
N ARG A 59 -11.91 -2.74 6.78
CA ARG A 59 -11.90 -4.11 6.23
C ARG A 59 -11.22 -4.16 4.86
N TRP A 60 -11.49 -3.18 4.00
CA TRP A 60 -10.84 -3.07 2.69
C TRP A 60 -9.33 -2.87 2.80
N LEU A 61 -8.86 -1.99 3.69
CA LEU A 61 -7.43 -1.78 3.93
C LEU A 61 -6.74 -3.03 4.50
N PHE A 62 -7.40 -3.77 5.40
CA PHE A 62 -6.92 -5.08 5.85
C PHE A 62 -6.84 -6.09 4.69
N GLY A 63 -7.85 -6.12 3.83
CA GLY A 63 -7.84 -6.94 2.62
C GLY A 63 -6.65 -6.60 1.72
N CYS A 64 -6.41 -5.32 1.44
CA CYS A 64 -5.25 -4.86 0.67
C CYS A 64 -3.93 -5.30 1.32
N SER A 65 -3.79 -5.13 2.63
CA SER A 65 -2.62 -5.58 3.39
C SER A 65 -2.39 -7.09 3.25
N GLY A 66 -3.44 -7.89 3.43
CA GLY A 66 -3.38 -9.35 3.29
C GLY A 66 -3.00 -9.79 1.88
N MET A 67 -3.53 -9.12 0.86
CA MET A 67 -3.18 -9.43 -0.53
C MET A 67 -1.72 -9.09 -0.86
N VAL A 68 -1.20 -7.96 -0.36
CA VAL A 68 0.22 -7.61 -0.54
C VAL A 68 1.13 -8.62 0.17
N PHE A 69 0.77 -9.05 1.38
CA PHE A 69 1.49 -10.13 2.06
C PHE A 69 1.48 -11.43 1.24
N GLY A 70 0.32 -11.83 0.71
CA GLY A 70 0.21 -12.96 -0.22
C GLY A 70 1.09 -12.80 -1.46
N ALA A 71 1.18 -11.60 -2.03
CA ALA A 71 2.05 -11.32 -3.16
C ALA A 71 3.53 -11.53 -2.83
N VAL A 72 3.96 -11.12 -1.63
CA VAL A 72 5.34 -11.34 -1.13
C VAL A 72 5.63 -12.83 -1.01
N VAL A 73 4.70 -13.62 -0.46
CA VAL A 73 4.85 -15.08 -0.35
C VAL A 73 4.93 -15.73 -1.74
N ILE A 74 3.97 -15.44 -2.63
CA ILE A 74 3.93 -15.99 -3.99
C ILE A 74 5.18 -15.58 -4.78
N GLY A 75 5.62 -14.32 -4.66
CA GLY A 75 6.84 -13.82 -5.31
C GLY A 75 8.10 -14.47 -4.77
N GLY A 76 8.17 -14.69 -3.45
CA GLY A 76 9.24 -15.44 -2.80
C GLY A 76 9.32 -16.88 -3.33
N LEU A 77 8.19 -17.58 -3.41
CA LEU A 77 8.11 -18.91 -4.00
C LEU A 77 8.53 -18.92 -5.46
N THR A 78 8.04 -17.97 -6.26
CA THR A 78 8.40 -17.81 -7.69
C THR A 78 9.91 -17.66 -7.86
N ARG A 79 10.57 -16.95 -6.94
CA ARG A 79 12.03 -16.81 -6.98
C ARG A 79 12.76 -18.08 -6.56
N LEU A 80 12.28 -18.76 -5.51
CA LEU A 80 12.87 -20.01 -5.00
C LEU A 80 12.73 -21.18 -5.98
N THR A 81 11.66 -21.19 -6.78
CA THR A 81 11.46 -22.16 -7.87
C THR A 81 12.12 -21.74 -9.18
N ASP A 82 12.89 -20.65 -9.17
CA ASP A 82 13.55 -20.08 -10.36
C ASP A 82 12.61 -19.88 -11.55
N SER A 83 11.37 -19.46 -11.27
CA SER A 83 10.34 -19.23 -12.27
C SER A 83 10.22 -17.78 -12.73
N GLY A 84 11.02 -16.86 -12.18
CA GLY A 84 10.85 -15.42 -12.38
C GLY A 84 11.15 -14.87 -13.78
N LEU A 85 11.58 -15.70 -14.73
CA LEU A 85 11.89 -15.35 -16.12
C LEU A 85 11.28 -16.35 -17.14
N SER A 86 10.36 -17.19 -16.69
CA SER A 86 9.67 -18.21 -17.50
C SER A 86 8.68 -17.62 -18.52
N MET A 87 8.17 -16.41 -18.30
CA MET A 87 7.20 -15.73 -19.15
C MET A 87 7.77 -14.41 -19.69
N THR A 88 8.04 -14.43 -20.99
CA THR A 88 8.79 -13.36 -21.65
C THR A 88 7.92 -12.31 -22.32
N ASP A 89 6.67 -12.65 -22.60
CA ASP A 89 5.68 -11.69 -23.11
C ASP A 89 5.11 -10.86 -21.96
N TRP A 90 5.23 -9.53 -22.09
CA TRP A 90 4.57 -8.59 -21.19
C TRP A 90 3.36 -7.96 -21.88
N HIS A 91 2.19 -8.13 -21.28
CA HIS A 91 0.95 -7.47 -21.67
C HIS A 91 0.37 -6.70 -20.49
N LEU A 92 -0.03 -5.45 -20.74
CA LEU A 92 -0.59 -4.55 -19.73
C LEU A 92 -1.85 -5.17 -19.10
N PHE A 93 -2.77 -5.67 -19.94
CA PHE A 93 -4.04 -6.28 -19.51
C PHE A 93 -3.94 -7.76 -19.11
N GLY A 94 -2.74 -8.34 -19.19
CA GLY A 94 -2.53 -9.79 -18.97
C GLY A 94 -2.62 -10.61 -20.26
N LYS A 95 -1.99 -11.78 -20.23
CA LYS A 95 -2.02 -12.79 -21.30
C LYS A 95 -2.93 -13.92 -20.82
N ARG A 96 -3.82 -14.45 -21.66
CA ARG A 96 -4.59 -15.65 -21.26
C ARG A 96 -3.63 -16.85 -21.14
N PRO A 97 -3.86 -17.78 -20.19
CA PRO A 97 -3.05 -18.97 -20.13
C PRO A 97 -3.26 -19.86 -21.36
N PRO A 98 -2.24 -20.65 -21.77
CA PRO A 98 -2.38 -21.65 -22.81
C PRO A 98 -3.35 -22.76 -22.38
N PHE A 99 -4.31 -23.10 -23.24
CA PHE A 99 -5.30 -24.15 -22.94
C PHE A 99 -5.08 -25.42 -23.77
N SER A 100 -4.45 -25.30 -24.94
CA SER A 100 -4.16 -26.45 -25.80
C SER A 100 -2.70 -26.89 -25.71
N GLN A 101 -2.45 -28.16 -26.03
CA GLN A 101 -1.10 -28.71 -26.07
C GLN A 101 -0.20 -27.97 -27.08
N LEU A 102 -0.74 -27.63 -28.26
CA LEU A 102 -0.04 -26.85 -29.28
C LEU A 102 0.34 -25.45 -28.78
N GLU A 103 -0.52 -24.79 -28.00
CA GLU A 103 -0.19 -23.48 -27.40
C GLU A 103 0.95 -23.63 -26.37
N TRP A 104 0.92 -24.67 -25.54
CA TRP A 104 2.00 -24.94 -24.58
C TRP A 104 3.34 -25.21 -25.26
N GLU A 105 3.34 -25.95 -26.37
CA GLU A 105 4.54 -26.23 -27.15
C GLU A 105 5.12 -24.95 -27.77
N LYS A 106 4.27 -24.01 -28.21
CA LYS A 106 4.70 -22.70 -28.71
C LYS A 106 5.36 -21.86 -27.62
N GLU A 107 4.76 -21.76 -26.43
CA GLU A 107 5.35 -21.05 -25.30
C GLU A 107 6.68 -21.67 -24.88
N PHE A 108 6.75 -23.01 -24.85
CA PHE A 108 7.97 -23.72 -24.49
C PHE A 108 9.07 -23.51 -25.53
N ALA A 109 8.75 -23.59 -26.82
CA ALA A 109 9.69 -23.28 -27.90
C ALA A 109 10.22 -21.83 -27.82
N GLN A 110 9.38 -20.88 -27.40
CA GLN A 110 9.82 -19.51 -27.13
C GLN A 110 10.78 -19.47 -25.93
N TYR A 111 10.43 -20.13 -24.83
CA TYR A 111 11.27 -20.24 -23.63
C TYR A 111 12.65 -20.85 -23.92
N GLN A 112 12.74 -21.87 -24.77
CA GLN A 112 13.99 -22.51 -25.20
C GLN A 112 14.99 -21.55 -25.88
N GLN A 113 14.52 -20.45 -26.45
CA GLN A 113 15.39 -19.46 -27.08
C GLN A 113 16.16 -18.59 -26.06
N TYR A 114 15.69 -18.55 -24.81
CA TYR A 114 16.22 -17.65 -23.78
C TYR A 114 17.47 -18.18 -23.09
N PRO A 115 18.31 -17.27 -22.55
CA PRO A 115 19.53 -17.64 -21.83
C PRO A 115 19.28 -18.54 -20.61
N GLU A 116 18.16 -18.37 -19.91
CA GLU A 116 17.85 -19.18 -18.72
C GLU A 116 17.68 -20.67 -19.04
N PHE A 117 16.96 -20.99 -20.10
CA PHE A 117 16.89 -22.35 -20.62
C PHE A 117 18.28 -22.85 -21.03
N LYS A 118 19.03 -22.03 -21.78
CA LYS A 118 20.36 -22.39 -22.32
C LYS A 118 21.48 -22.50 -21.29
N ILE A 119 21.31 -22.00 -20.08
CA ILE A 119 22.38 -21.97 -19.07
C ILE A 119 21.99 -22.82 -17.86
N LYS A 120 20.73 -22.76 -17.42
CA LYS A 120 20.28 -23.34 -16.15
C LYS A 120 19.28 -24.49 -16.32
N ASN A 121 18.35 -24.36 -17.26
CA ASN A 121 17.20 -25.26 -17.38
C ASN A 121 17.21 -26.07 -18.70
N LYS A 122 18.37 -26.53 -19.17
CA LYS A 122 18.53 -27.17 -20.49
C LYS A 122 17.71 -28.44 -20.67
N ASP A 123 17.50 -29.18 -19.58
CA ASP A 123 16.88 -30.51 -19.59
C ASP A 123 15.45 -30.50 -19.02
N ILE A 124 14.86 -29.31 -18.84
CA ILE A 124 13.51 -29.19 -18.28
C ILE A 124 12.46 -29.77 -19.23
N SER A 125 11.58 -30.61 -18.70
CA SER A 125 10.44 -31.16 -19.44
C SER A 125 9.34 -30.11 -19.63
N LEU A 126 8.41 -30.37 -20.57
CA LEU A 126 7.25 -29.51 -20.76
C LEU A 126 6.37 -29.42 -19.49
N GLN A 127 6.31 -30.47 -18.67
CA GLN A 127 5.53 -30.45 -17.43
C GLN A 127 6.16 -29.53 -16.37
N GLU A 128 7.47 -29.59 -16.21
CA GLU A 128 8.21 -28.69 -15.31
C GLU A 128 8.15 -27.24 -15.81
N PHE A 129 8.21 -27.03 -17.14
CA PHE A 129 7.98 -25.72 -17.75
C PHE A 129 6.60 -25.16 -17.40
N LYS A 130 5.52 -25.98 -17.51
CA LYS A 130 4.17 -25.57 -17.12
C LYS A 130 4.11 -25.10 -15.67
N PHE A 131 4.81 -25.80 -14.76
CA PHE A 131 4.85 -25.43 -13.34
C PHE A 131 5.49 -24.04 -13.12
N ILE A 132 6.69 -23.80 -13.67
CA ILE A 132 7.36 -22.50 -13.53
C ILE A 132 6.55 -21.38 -14.19
N TRP A 133 5.95 -21.65 -15.35
CA TRP A 133 5.09 -20.70 -16.05
C TRP A 133 3.87 -20.31 -15.21
N TRP A 134 3.21 -21.27 -14.55
CA TRP A 134 2.05 -21.01 -13.69
C TRP A 134 2.39 -20.20 -12.44
N MET A 135 3.57 -20.42 -11.85
CA MET A 135 4.03 -19.63 -10.70
C MET A 135 4.19 -18.15 -11.09
N GLU A 136 4.88 -17.88 -12.19
CA GLU A 136 5.07 -16.52 -12.66
C GLU A 136 3.76 -15.86 -13.11
N TYR A 137 2.93 -16.60 -13.85
CA TYR A 137 1.60 -16.15 -14.25
C TYR A 137 0.73 -15.79 -13.04
N GLY A 138 0.68 -16.68 -12.05
CA GLY A 138 -0.04 -16.47 -10.81
C GLY A 138 0.44 -15.22 -10.08
N HIS A 139 1.75 -15.04 -9.94
CA HIS A 139 2.33 -13.85 -9.29
C HIS A 139 1.95 -12.56 -10.02
N ARG A 140 2.11 -12.51 -11.36
CA ARG A 140 1.76 -11.33 -12.16
C ARG A 140 0.27 -11.03 -12.13
N GLN A 141 -0.57 -12.06 -12.23
CA GLN A 141 -2.03 -11.89 -12.19
C GLN A 141 -2.48 -11.43 -10.80
N TRP A 142 -1.88 -11.95 -9.73
CA TRP A 142 -2.14 -11.50 -8.36
C TRP A 142 -1.83 -10.02 -8.16
N GLY A 143 -0.71 -9.54 -8.69
CA GLY A 143 -0.35 -8.11 -8.69
C GLY A 143 -1.41 -7.23 -9.36
N ARG A 144 -1.95 -7.66 -10.51
CA ARG A 144 -3.04 -6.95 -11.19
C ARG A 144 -4.32 -6.94 -10.35
N THR A 145 -4.67 -8.08 -9.75
CA THR A 145 -5.84 -8.19 -8.87
C THR A 145 -5.73 -7.25 -7.67
N ILE A 146 -4.54 -7.07 -7.08
CA ILE A 146 -4.31 -6.07 -6.02
C ILE A 146 -4.63 -4.66 -6.51
N GLY A 147 -4.14 -4.29 -7.69
CA GLY A 147 -4.42 -2.99 -8.30
C GLY A 147 -5.92 -2.74 -8.45
N THR A 148 -6.66 -3.70 -9.01
CA THR A 148 -8.12 -3.59 -9.18
C THR A 148 -8.87 -3.58 -7.84
N PHE A 149 -8.51 -4.46 -6.91
CA PHE A 149 -9.10 -4.54 -5.57
C PHE A 149 -8.83 -3.29 -4.73
N PHE A 150 -7.74 -2.60 -4.99
CA PHE A 150 -7.47 -1.29 -4.40
C PHE A 150 -8.29 -0.19 -5.10
N LEU A 151 -8.19 -0.07 -6.43
CA LEU A 151 -8.74 1.06 -7.17
C LEU A 151 -10.26 1.13 -7.15
N LEU A 152 -10.98 0.01 -7.33
CA LEU A 152 -12.45 0.03 -7.41
C LEU A 152 -13.10 0.49 -6.09
N PRO A 153 -12.78 -0.10 -4.92
CA PRO A 153 -13.32 0.39 -3.66
C PRO A 153 -12.80 1.78 -3.30
N ALA A 154 -11.53 2.11 -3.62
CA ALA A 154 -11.01 3.46 -3.39
C ALA A 154 -11.84 4.53 -4.12
N ALA A 155 -12.15 4.32 -5.40
CA ALA A 155 -12.98 5.24 -6.18
C ALA A 155 -14.41 5.34 -5.60
N TYR A 156 -15.01 4.21 -5.23
CA TYR A 156 -16.33 4.17 -4.61
C TYR A 156 -16.37 4.92 -3.27
N PHE A 157 -15.42 4.66 -2.37
CA PHE A 157 -15.32 5.34 -1.07
C PHE A 157 -15.02 6.84 -1.21
N TRP A 158 -14.25 7.21 -2.23
CA TRP A 158 -13.99 8.62 -2.53
C TRP A 158 -15.25 9.35 -2.96
N HIS A 159 -16.04 8.76 -3.86
CA HIS A 159 -17.32 9.30 -4.29
C HIS A 159 -18.33 9.39 -3.13
N LYS A 160 -18.34 8.39 -2.24
CA LYS A 160 -19.16 8.37 -1.02
C LYS A 160 -18.69 9.33 0.08
N GLY A 161 -17.53 9.96 -0.06
CA GLY A 161 -16.98 10.86 0.98
C GLY A 161 -16.51 10.12 2.24
N TRP A 162 -16.22 8.81 2.17
CA TRP A 162 -15.84 8.01 3.34
C TRP A 162 -14.36 8.15 3.75
N PHE A 163 -13.65 9.10 3.16
CA PHE A 163 -12.26 9.39 3.48
C PHE A 163 -12.11 10.75 4.15
N THR A 164 -11.45 10.75 5.31
CA THR A 164 -10.95 11.98 5.93
C THR A 164 -9.88 12.61 5.04
N ARG A 165 -9.65 13.93 5.17
CA ARG A 165 -8.63 14.65 4.38
C ARG A 165 -7.22 14.02 4.51
N ALA A 166 -6.88 13.53 5.70
CA ALA A 166 -5.61 12.84 5.92
C ALA A 166 -5.56 11.48 5.22
N LEU A 167 -6.64 10.69 5.29
CA LEU A 167 -6.71 9.39 4.65
C LEU A 167 -6.68 9.49 3.12
N LYS A 168 -7.33 10.49 2.52
CA LYS A 168 -7.26 10.77 1.07
C LYS A 168 -5.81 10.86 0.56
N LYS A 169 -4.97 11.64 1.24
CA LYS A 169 -3.54 11.79 0.88
C LYS A 169 -2.80 10.45 0.96
N ARG A 170 -3.08 9.65 1.99
CA ARG A 170 -2.45 8.33 2.19
C ARG A 170 -2.92 7.31 1.16
N VAL A 171 -4.20 7.29 0.80
CA VAL A 171 -4.75 6.45 -0.27
C VAL A 171 -4.08 6.79 -1.60
N VAL A 172 -3.94 8.07 -1.94
CA VAL A 172 -3.21 8.48 -3.15
C VAL A 172 -1.75 8.00 -3.12
N ALA A 173 -1.06 8.17 -1.99
CA ALA A 173 0.31 7.68 -1.83
C ALA A 173 0.42 6.15 -2.00
N CYS A 174 -0.49 5.38 -1.43
CA CYS A 174 -0.57 3.93 -1.63
C CYS A 174 -0.83 3.57 -3.11
N GLY A 175 -1.71 4.30 -3.79
CA GLY A 175 -1.97 4.10 -5.23
C GLY A 175 -0.73 4.34 -6.09
N VAL A 176 0.02 5.40 -5.81
CA VAL A 176 1.31 5.67 -6.47
C VAL A 176 2.31 4.55 -6.19
N LEU A 177 2.40 4.06 -4.96
CA LEU A 177 3.28 2.93 -4.60
C LEU A 177 2.88 1.62 -5.30
N ILE A 178 1.58 1.35 -5.49
CA ILE A 178 1.10 0.20 -6.27
C ILE A 178 1.55 0.32 -7.74
N GLY A 179 1.37 1.50 -8.35
CA GLY A 179 1.84 1.76 -9.72
C GLY A 179 3.35 1.59 -9.84
N PHE A 180 4.10 2.13 -8.88
CA PHE A 180 5.56 1.99 -8.81
C PHE A 180 6.00 0.53 -8.62
N GLN A 181 5.28 -0.25 -7.83
CA GLN A 181 5.50 -1.70 -7.68
C GLN A 181 5.35 -2.42 -9.03
N GLY A 182 4.30 -2.15 -9.78
CA GLY A 182 4.12 -2.71 -11.12
C GLY A 182 5.25 -2.32 -12.09
N LEU A 183 5.68 -1.05 -12.05
CA LEU A 183 6.81 -0.56 -12.85
C LEU A 183 8.13 -1.24 -12.47
N LEU A 184 8.43 -1.40 -11.18
CA LEU A 184 9.61 -2.11 -10.73
C LEU A 184 9.58 -3.59 -11.14
N GLY A 185 8.43 -4.26 -11.00
CA GLY A 185 8.26 -5.65 -11.42
C GLY A 185 8.48 -5.83 -12.93
N TRP A 186 7.94 -4.94 -13.75
CA TRP A 186 8.19 -4.92 -15.19
C TRP A 186 9.68 -4.69 -15.51
N TYR A 187 10.30 -3.70 -14.86
CA TYR A 187 11.71 -3.39 -15.05
C TYR A 187 12.63 -4.57 -14.66
N MET A 188 12.32 -5.28 -13.57
CA MET A 188 13.03 -6.49 -13.17
C MET A 188 13.03 -7.55 -14.27
N VAL A 189 11.87 -7.84 -14.86
CA VAL A 189 11.75 -8.82 -15.96
C VAL A 189 12.50 -8.36 -17.19
N LYS A 190 12.22 -7.14 -17.69
CA LYS A 190 12.84 -6.61 -18.92
C LYS A 190 14.36 -6.67 -18.82
N SER A 191 14.88 -6.22 -17.69
CA SER A 191 16.32 -6.16 -17.46
C SER A 191 17.01 -7.50 -17.23
N GLY A 192 16.25 -8.57 -16.97
CA GLY A 192 16.76 -9.95 -16.94
C GLY A 192 16.83 -10.60 -18.33
N LEU A 193 16.16 -10.02 -19.33
CA LEU A 193 16.09 -10.49 -20.70
C LEU A 193 17.06 -9.77 -21.66
N GLU A 194 17.65 -8.65 -21.23
CA GLU A 194 18.58 -7.84 -22.04
C GLU A 194 19.93 -8.56 -22.23
N LYS A 195 20.22 -8.96 -23.47
CA LYS A 195 21.42 -9.72 -23.87
C LYS A 195 22.74 -8.95 -23.73
N GLU A 196 22.69 -7.63 -23.70
CA GLU A 196 23.87 -6.73 -23.69
C GLU A 196 24.62 -6.71 -22.35
N ARG A 197 24.07 -7.34 -21.31
CA ARG A 197 24.67 -7.36 -19.97
C ARG A 197 25.47 -8.64 -19.68
N PHE A 198 25.63 -9.53 -20.66
CA PHE A 198 26.34 -10.81 -20.53
C PHE A 198 27.68 -10.78 -21.27
N THR A 199 28.49 -9.74 -21.04
CA THR A 199 29.81 -9.58 -21.68
C THR A 199 30.91 -10.37 -20.97
N GLU A 200 30.68 -10.83 -19.74
CA GLU A 200 31.63 -11.66 -18.98
C GLU A 200 31.14 -13.12 -18.88
N PRO A 201 32.02 -14.15 -19.00
CA PRO A 201 31.64 -15.57 -18.93
C PRO A 201 30.94 -16.01 -17.63
N SER A 202 30.88 -15.15 -16.61
CA SER A 202 30.28 -15.39 -15.29
C SER A 202 28.92 -14.71 -15.08
N ASP A 203 28.40 -13.96 -16.07
CA ASP A 203 27.10 -13.32 -15.96
C ASP A 203 25.96 -14.34 -16.11
N VAL A 204 25.39 -14.75 -14.99
CA VAL A 204 24.18 -15.57 -14.93
C VAL A 204 22.97 -14.68 -15.28
N PRO A 205 22.02 -15.12 -16.12
CA PRO A 205 20.74 -14.42 -16.35
C PRO A 205 19.93 -14.36 -15.06
N ARG A 206 20.18 -13.33 -14.26
CA ARG A 206 19.51 -13.12 -12.98
C ARG A 206 19.19 -11.65 -12.82
N VAL A 207 17.97 -11.38 -12.35
CA VAL A 207 17.59 -10.05 -11.92
C VAL A 207 18.58 -9.56 -10.86
N SER A 208 19.12 -8.36 -11.04
CA SER A 208 20.07 -7.76 -10.08
C SER A 208 19.50 -7.80 -8.67
N GLN A 209 20.30 -8.26 -7.69
CA GLN A 209 19.90 -8.38 -6.28
C GLN A 209 19.39 -7.05 -5.72
N TYR A 210 19.93 -5.93 -6.19
CA TYR A 210 19.49 -4.58 -5.83
C TYR A 210 18.05 -4.30 -6.30
N ARG A 211 17.65 -4.74 -7.50
CA ARG A 211 16.29 -4.55 -8.01
C ARG A 211 15.28 -5.42 -7.25
N LEU A 212 15.66 -6.67 -6.97
CA LEU A 212 14.84 -7.57 -6.17
C LEU A 212 14.63 -7.02 -4.75
N ALA A 213 15.71 -6.57 -4.10
CA ALA A 213 15.64 -5.96 -2.78
C ALA A 213 14.80 -4.67 -2.78
N ALA A 214 14.95 -3.82 -3.79
CA ALA A 214 14.14 -2.60 -3.91
C ALA A 214 12.65 -2.92 -4.10
N HIS A 215 12.32 -3.91 -4.93
CA HIS A 215 10.95 -4.33 -5.16
C HIS A 215 10.33 -4.95 -3.90
N LEU A 216 11.03 -5.87 -3.23
CA LEU A 216 10.58 -6.47 -1.98
C LEU A 216 10.45 -5.42 -0.86
N GLY A 217 11.45 -4.54 -0.71
CA GLY A 217 11.45 -3.50 0.31
C GLY A 217 10.28 -2.52 0.15
N THR A 218 9.99 -2.10 -1.08
CA THR A 218 8.84 -1.23 -1.33
C THR A 218 7.49 -1.95 -1.21
N ALA A 219 7.43 -3.27 -1.45
CA ALA A 219 6.26 -4.08 -1.11
C ALA A 219 6.00 -4.13 0.40
N PHE A 220 7.05 -4.28 1.22
CA PHE A 220 6.92 -4.20 2.69
C PHE A 220 6.46 -2.83 3.16
N VAL A 221 6.98 -1.74 2.60
CA VAL A 221 6.49 -0.39 2.89
C VAL A 221 5.00 -0.27 2.58
N LEU A 222 4.56 -0.74 1.42
CA LEU A 222 3.15 -0.71 1.01
C LEU A 222 2.27 -1.55 1.96
N TYR A 223 2.72 -2.76 2.31
CA TYR A 223 2.07 -3.62 3.31
C TYR A 223 1.88 -2.89 4.65
N SER A 224 2.97 -2.33 5.19
CA SER A 224 2.95 -1.62 6.47
C SER A 224 2.04 -0.40 6.42
N LEU A 225 2.00 0.34 5.30
CA LEU A 225 1.10 1.48 5.14
C LEU A 225 -0.37 1.04 5.12
N PHE A 226 -0.72 -0.05 4.43
CA PHE A 226 -2.08 -0.57 4.46
C PHE A 226 -2.49 -1.02 5.87
N LEU A 227 -1.63 -1.80 6.53
CA LEU A 227 -1.87 -2.28 7.88
C LEU A 227 -2.03 -1.13 8.87
N TRP A 228 -1.12 -0.16 8.84
CA TRP A 228 -1.16 1.03 9.69
C TRP A 228 -2.45 1.82 9.52
N ASN A 229 -2.90 2.05 8.28
CA ASN A 229 -4.14 2.76 8.03
C ASN A 229 -5.37 1.94 8.40
N ALA A 230 -5.36 0.62 8.19
CA ALA A 230 -6.43 -0.26 8.60
C ALA A 230 -6.63 -0.22 10.13
N LEU A 231 -5.53 -0.37 10.88
CA LEU A 231 -5.53 -0.25 12.33
C LEU A 231 -6.01 1.13 12.76
N GLY A 232 -5.44 2.21 12.22
CA GLY A 232 -5.84 3.57 12.59
C GLY A 232 -7.30 3.92 12.29
N VAL A 233 -7.91 3.32 11.26
CA VAL A 233 -9.34 3.50 10.94
C VAL A 233 -10.24 2.66 11.86
N THR A 234 -9.78 1.49 12.31
CA THR A 234 -10.58 0.56 13.13
C THR A 234 -10.40 0.74 14.63
N SER A 235 -9.30 1.33 15.09
CA SER A 235 -9.06 1.61 16.51
C SER A 235 -10.11 2.60 17.04
N PRO A 236 -10.83 2.26 18.12
CA PRO A 236 -11.76 3.18 18.73
C PRO A 236 -11.00 4.38 19.32
N PRO A 237 -11.55 5.60 19.28
CA PRO A 237 -10.98 6.72 20.01
C PRO A 237 -10.95 6.35 21.50
N GLN A 238 -9.75 6.25 22.06
CA GLN A 238 -9.58 5.98 23.49
C GLN A 238 -10.15 7.17 24.26
N MET A 239 -11.32 6.97 24.87
CA MET A 239 -11.82 7.91 25.86
C MET A 239 -10.88 7.85 27.07
N ILE A 240 -10.03 8.86 27.22
CA ILE A 240 -9.34 9.08 28.50
C ILE A 240 -10.46 9.37 29.51
N LYS A 241 -10.76 8.41 30.39
CA LYS A 241 -11.61 8.65 31.56
C LYS A 241 -10.98 9.82 32.30
N GLN A 242 -11.64 10.99 32.27
CA GLN A 242 -11.27 12.07 33.17
C GLN A 242 -11.49 11.54 34.59
N VAL A 243 -10.40 11.26 35.29
CA VAL A 243 -10.43 10.99 36.72
C VAL A 243 -10.97 12.26 37.35
N SER A 244 -12.19 12.21 37.88
CA SER A 244 -12.74 13.30 38.67
C SER A 244 -11.89 13.41 39.93
N THR A 245 -10.96 14.35 39.94
CA THR A 245 -10.32 14.77 41.17
C THR A 245 -11.41 15.37 42.05
N TYR A 246 -11.79 14.63 43.09
CA TYR A 246 -12.67 15.14 44.14
C TYR A 246 -11.98 16.34 44.78
N ALA A 247 -12.68 17.48 44.78
CA ALA A 247 -12.30 18.65 45.53
C ALA A 247 -12.44 18.34 47.03
N HIS A 248 -11.36 18.59 47.78
CA HIS A 248 -11.41 18.77 49.23
C HIS A 248 -11.95 20.16 49.56
#